data_AF-A0A9X3I1W9-F1
#
_entry.id   AF-A0A9X3I1W9-F1
#
_cell.length_a   1.000
_cell.length_b   1.000
_cell.length_c   1.000
_cell.angle_alpha   90.00
_cell.angle_beta   90.00
_cell.angle_gamma   90.00
#
_symmetry.space_group_name_H-M   'P 1'
#
loop_
_entity.id
_entity.type
_entity.pdbx_description
1 polymer ?
#
loop_
_entity_poly.entity_id
_entity_poly.type
_entity_poly.pdbx_seq_one_letter_code
_entity_poly.pdbx_strand_id
1 'polypeptide(L)' 'MNFQQEHIPKDQPASEREGYGFSLENFLEDQWMYLVGILIILGIFFYARYAWRKRNER' A
#
# COMPACT_ATOMS: atom_id res chain seq x y z
N MET A 1 21.22 -40.68 -13.43
CA MET A 1 20.97 -39.40 -14.10
C MET A 1 20.59 -38.41 -13.01
N ASN A 2 21.47 -37.47 -12.73
CA ASN A 2 21.33 -36.52 -11.63
C ASN A 2 20.55 -35.31 -12.18
N PHE A 3 19.26 -35.21 -11.84
CA PHE A 3 18.44 -34.06 -12.21
C PHE A 3 18.84 -32.89 -11.32
N GLN A 4 19.83 -32.11 -11.75
CA GLN A 4 20.17 -30.85 -11.11
C GLN A 4 19.01 -29.88 -11.37
N GLN A 5 18.13 -29.75 -10.38
CA GLN A 5 17.12 -28.68 -10.33
C GLN A 5 17.87 -27.35 -10.13
N GLU A 6 18.25 -26.75 -11.25
CA GLU A 6 19.12 -25.57 -11.32
C GLU A 6 18.41 -24.28 -10.83
N HIS A 7 17.15 -24.35 -10.40
CA HIS A 7 16.28 -23.18 -10.17
C HIS A 7 15.46 -23.27 -8.87
N ILE A 8 15.90 -24.00 -7.85
CA ILE A 8 15.30 -23.79 -6.52
C ILE A 8 15.81 -22.44 -6.03
N PRO A 9 14.93 -21.43 -5.81
CA PRO A 9 15.34 -20.16 -5.27
C PRO A 9 16.03 -20.44 -3.93
N LYS A 10 17.29 -20.04 -3.81
CA LYS A 10 18.03 -20.15 -2.56
C LYS A 10 17.23 -19.43 -1.48
N ASP A 11 16.94 -20.12 -0.38
CA ASP A 11 16.29 -19.51 0.79
C ASP A 11 17.07 -18.25 1.15
N GLN A 12 16.47 -17.09 0.86
CA GLN A 12 17.01 -15.82 1.29
C GLN A 12 16.65 -15.72 2.76
N PRO A 13 17.61 -15.42 3.66
CA PRO A 13 17.25 -15.11 5.03
C PRO A 13 16.25 -13.95 4.96
N ALA A 14 15.09 -14.12 5.61
CA ALA A 14 14.15 -13.02 5.77
C ALA A 14 14.92 -11.82 6.31
N SER A 15 14.72 -10.64 5.72
CA SER A 15 15.30 -9.42 6.29
C SER A 15 14.81 -9.27 7.74
N GLU A 16 15.53 -8.53 8.60
CA GLU A 16 15.11 -8.32 10.00
C GLU A 16 13.66 -7.81 10.11
N ARG A 17 13.15 -7.14 9.06
CA ARG A 17 11.77 -6.65 8.93
C ARG A 17 10.77 -7.71 8.44
N GLU A 18 11.22 -8.70 7.68
CA GLU A 18 10.40 -9.79 7.12
C GLU A 18 10.32 -11.02 8.04
N GLY A 19 11.18 -11.09 9.05
CA GLY A 19 11.32 -12.27 9.91
C GLY A 19 10.12 -12.56 10.84
N TYR A 20 9.23 -11.59 11.07
CA TYR A 20 8.16 -11.75 12.07
C TYR A 20 6.85 -11.07 11.67
N GLY A 21 6.03 -11.76 10.88
CA GLY A 21 4.58 -11.51 10.76
C GLY A 21 4.15 -10.11 10.28
N PHE A 22 2.83 -9.91 10.21
CA PHE A 22 2.27 -8.60 9.87
C PHE A 22 2.40 -7.64 11.05
N SER A 23 3.12 -6.53 10.87
CA SER A 23 3.15 -5.40 11.79
C SER A 23 2.42 -4.21 11.18
N LEU A 24 1.39 -3.73 11.88
CA LEU A 24 0.58 -2.59 11.43
C LEU A 24 1.42 -1.30 11.38
N GLU A 25 2.39 -1.15 12.28
CA GLU A 25 3.33 -0.02 12.29
C GLU A 25 4.24 -0.03 11.06
N ASN A 26 4.88 -1.17 10.76
CA ASN A 26 5.73 -1.32 9.58
C ASN A 26 4.94 -1.09 8.29
N PHE A 27 3.69 -1.58 8.24
CA PHE A 27 2.82 -1.36 7.09
C PHE A 27 2.51 0.13 6.88
N LEU A 28 2.19 0.86 7.95
CA LEU A 28 1.94 2.30 7.86
C LEU A 28 3.19 3.08 7.45
N GLU A 29 4.36 2.70 7.99
CA GLU A 29 5.64 3.30 7.64
C GLU A 29 6.02 3.03 6.19
N ASP A 30 5.83 1.81 5.67
CA ASP A 30 6.19 1.47 4.29
C ASP A 30 5.20 2.04 3.27
N GLN A 31 3.91 2.14 3.63
CA GLN A 31 2.84 2.54 2.72
C GLN A 31 2.41 4.01 2.87
N TRP A 32 3.16 4.83 3.61
CA TRP A 32 2.79 6.21 3.95
C TRP A 32 2.44 7.07 2.72
N MET A 33 3.14 6.90 1.60
CA MET A 33 2.87 7.65 0.36
C MET A 33 1.50 7.31 -0.23
N TYR A 34 1.11 6.03 -0.19
CA TYR A 34 -0.20 5.60 -0.67
C TYR A 34 -1.32 6.14 0.22
N LEU A 35 -1.11 6.19 1.53
CA LEU A 35 -2.04 6.80 2.47
C LEU A 35 -2.25 8.29 2.16
N VAL A 36 -1.16 9.02 1.88
CA VAL A 36 -1.24 10.43 1.45
C VAL A 36 -2.00 10.56 0.12
N GLY A 37 -1.74 9.69 -0.85
CA GLY A 37 -2.48 9.66 -2.12
C GLY A 37 -3.99 9.47 -1.93
N ILE A 38 -4.38 8.55 -1.05
CA ILE A 38 -5.79 8.31 -0.71
C ILE A 38 -6.42 9.57 -0.09
N LEU A 39 -5.72 10.25 0.83
CA LEU A 39 -6.22 11.48 1.43
C LEU A 39 -6.43 12.61 0.42
N ILE A 40 -5.52 12.73 -0.56
CA ILE A 40 -5.66 13.72 -1.64
C ILE A 40 -6.91 13.44 -2.48
N ILE A 41 -7.11 12.18 -2.90
CA ILE A 41 -8.28 11.78 -3.69
C ILE A 41 -9.57 12.05 -2.92
N LEU A 42 -9.61 11.69 -1.63
CA LEU A 42 -10.76 11.97 -0.77
C LEU A 42 -11.03 13.47 -0.65
N GLY A 43 -9.99 14.28 -0.45
CA GLY A 43 -10.10 15.74 -0.39
C GLY A 43 -10.72 16.32 -1.66
N ILE A 44 -10.24 15.89 -2.84
CA ILE A 44 -10.79 16.31 -4.13
C ILE A 44 -12.25 15.87 -4.26
N PHE A 45 -12.56 14.62 -3.92
CA PHE A 45 -13.91 14.08 -4.01
C PHE A 45 -14.90 14.87 -3.14
N PHE A 46 -14.57 15.10 -1.87
CA PHE A 46 -15.43 15.87 -0.97
C PHE A 46 -15.57 17.32 -1.40
N TYR A 47 -14.49 17.95 -1.88
CA TYR A 47 -14.55 19.30 -2.43
C TYR A 47 -15.48 19.39 -3.64
N ALA A 48 -15.33 18.47 -4.61
CA ALA A 48 -16.17 18.42 -5.79
C ALA A 48 -17.64 18.15 -5.42
N ARG A 49 -17.89 17.22 -4.49
CA ARG A 49 -19.23 16.89 -3.99
C ARG A 49 -19.89 18.07 -3.30
N TYR A 50 -19.14 18.84 -2.51
CA TYR A 50 -19.62 20.05 -1.85
C TYR A 50 -19.92 21.16 -2.86
N ALA A 51 -19.02 21.41 -3.81
CA ALA A 51 -19.21 22.41 -4.86
C ALA A 51 -20.43 22.09 -5.74
N TRP A 52 -20.65 20.81 -6.08
CA TRP A 52 -21.82 20.36 -6.80
C TRP A 52 -23.11 20.60 -5.99
N ARG A 53 -23.12 20.22 -4.71
CA ARG A 53 -24.29 20.43 -3.83
C ARG A 53 -24.70 21.90 -3.78
N LYS A 54 -23.73 22.80 -3.57
CA LYS A 54 -23.95 24.25 -3.51
C LYS A 54 -24.54 24.84 -4.80
N ARG A 55 -24.24 24.24 -5.97
CA ARG A 55 -24.77 24.68 -7.26
C ARG A 55 -26.15 24.13 -7.56
N ASN A 56 -26.46 22.94 -7.05
CA ASN A 56 -27.71 22.22 -7.33
C ASN A 56 -28.82 22.48 -6.30
N GLU A 57 -28.49 23.10 -5.17
CA GLU A 57 -29.44 23.61 -4.16
C GLU A 57 -29.85 25.09 -4.40
N ARG A 58 -29.43 25.69 -5.53
CA ARG A 58 -29.94 26.96 -6.06
C ARG A 58 -31.00 26.69 -7.11
#